data_AF-A0AA38AKC2-F1
#
_entry.id   AF-A0AA38AKC2-F1
#
_cell.length_a   1.000
_cell.length_b   1.000
_cell.length_c   1.000
_cell.angle_alpha   90.00
_cell.angle_beta   90.00
_cell.angle_gamma   90.00
#
_symmetry.space_group_name_H-M   'P 1'
#
loop_
_entity.id
_entity.type
_entity.pdbx_description
1 polymer ?
#
loop_
_entity_poly.entity_id
_entity_poly.type
_entity_poly.pdbx_seq_one_letter_code
_entity_poly.pdbx_strand_id
1 'polypeptide(L)'
;MAGRVLDWRRATLVGALAGGVFWGLAAGAILVSKASATAVISICVTAAVMVIAGAFVYHRGGNPRNGAFGIGLILAPLTGVTPVLIVWLPGLLTHATSWRG
;
A
#
# COMPACT_ATOMS: atom_id res chain seq x y z
N MET A 1 21.73 -0.54 -22.50
CA MET A 1 21.20 -0.40 -21.12
C MET A 1 21.28 -1.77 -20.46
N ALA A 2 22.32 -2.06 -19.69
CA ALA A 2 22.40 -3.30 -18.92
C ALA A 2 21.30 -3.26 -17.86
N GLY A 3 20.25 -4.08 -18.03
CA GLY A 3 19.11 -4.11 -17.12
C GLY A 3 19.59 -4.45 -15.71
N ARG A 4 19.34 -3.56 -14.74
CA ARG A 4 19.58 -3.88 -13.32
C ARG A 4 18.72 -5.09 -12.99
N VAL A 5 19.34 -6.24 -12.79
CA VAL A 5 18.63 -7.46 -12.37
C VAL A 5 18.13 -7.20 -10.95
N LEU A 6 16.83 -6.94 -10.84
CA LEU A 6 16.16 -6.73 -9.56
C LEU A 6 15.95 -8.09 -8.89
N ASP A 7 16.34 -8.19 -7.62
CA ASP A 7 16.13 -9.42 -6.83
C ASP A 7 14.68 -9.50 -6.36
N TRP A 8 13.80 -9.96 -7.26
CA TRP A 8 12.35 -10.03 -7.04
C TRP A 8 11.96 -10.83 -5.81
N ARG A 9 12.70 -11.90 -5.47
CA ARG A 9 12.42 -12.71 -4.28
C ARG A 9 12.51 -11.87 -3.01
N ARG A 10 13.53 -11.01 -2.91
CA ARG A 10 13.66 -10.06 -1.79
C ARG A 10 12.58 -8.99 -1.82
N ALA A 11 12.28 -8.44 -2.99
CA ALA A 11 11.24 -7.41 -3.14
C ALA A 11 9.87 -7.93 -2.66
N THR A 12 9.50 -9.15 -3.06
CA THR A 12 8.23 -9.77 -2.65
C THR A 12 8.20 -10.09 -1.15
N LEU A 13 9.29 -10.62 -0.58
CA LEU A 13 9.37 -10.88 0.87
C LEU A 13 9.22 -9.60 1.69
N VAL A 14 9.94 -8.54 1.30
CA VAL A 14 9.85 -7.23 1.96
C VAL A 14 8.45 -6.65 1.81
N GLY A 15 7.87 -6.73 0.62
CA GLY A 15 6.51 -6.26 0.35
C GLY A 15 5.45 -7.01 1.16
N ALA A 16 5.57 -8.33 1.28
CA ALA A 16 4.65 -9.16 2.05
C ALA A 16 4.73 -8.87 3.56
N LEU A 17 5.94 -8.75 4.11
CA LEU A 17 6.14 -8.45 5.53
C LEU A 17 5.69 -7.04 5.87
N ALA A 18 6.15 -6.03 5.13
CA ALA A 18 5.79 -4.64 5.36
C ALA A 18 4.29 -4.41 5.11
N GLY A 19 3.75 -5.01 4.04
CA GLY A 19 2.33 -4.95 3.70
C GLY A 19 1.46 -5.63 4.76
N GLY A 20 1.81 -6.84 5.20
CA GLY A 20 1.07 -7.57 6.23
C GLY A 20 1.03 -6.81 7.56
N VAL A 21 2.15 -6.24 8.00
CA VAL A 21 2.22 -5.42 9.22
C VAL A 21 1.38 -4.16 9.07
N PHE A 22 1.54 -3.43 7.97
CA PHE A 22 0.79 -2.20 7.70
C PHE A 22 -0.72 -2.44 7.67
N TRP A 23 -1.18 -3.43 6.90
CA TRP A 23 -2.60 -3.75 6.75
C TRP A 23 -3.20 -4.37 7.99
N GLY A 24 -2.44 -5.18 8.75
CA GLY A 24 -2.89 -5.69 10.05
C GLY A 24 -3.16 -4.57 11.05
N LEU A 25 -2.26 -3.58 11.14
CA LEU A 25 -2.44 -2.41 11.99
C LEU A 25 -3.57 -1.51 11.49
N ALA A 26 -3.67 -1.30 10.17
CA ALA A 26 -4.74 -0.51 9.56
C ALA A 26 -6.13 -1.13 9.83
N ALA A 27 -6.27 -2.45 9.68
CA ALA A 27 -7.51 -3.16 9.98
C ALA A 27 -7.89 -3.03 11.46
N GLY A 28 -6.93 -3.20 12.37
CA GLY A 28 -7.14 -2.98 13.81
C GLY A 28 -7.58 -1.55 14.12
N ALA A 29 -6.93 -0.55 13.51
CA ALA A 29 -7.26 0.86 13.70
C ALA A 29 -8.67 1.18 13.18
N ILE A 30 -9.07 0.64 12.03
CA ILE A 30 -10.42 0.81 11.47
C ILE A 30 -11.47 0.18 12.40
N LEU A 31 -11.23 -1.03 12.89
CA LEU A 31 -12.15 -1.73 13.79
C LEU A 31 -12.37 -0.96 15.09
N VAL A 32 -11.28 -0.50 15.73
CA VAL A 32 -11.36 0.26 17.00
C VAL A 32 -12.00 1.64 16.79
N SER A 33 -11.75 2.29 15.66
CA SER A 33 -12.27 3.62 15.35
C SER A 33 -13.69 3.64 14.76
N LYS A 34 -14.33 2.46 14.58
CA LYS A 34 -15.59 2.31 13.86
C LYS A 34 -15.56 2.96 12.46
N ALA A 35 -14.43 2.82 11.76
CA ALA A 35 -14.20 3.41 10.44
C ALA A 35 -14.36 4.94 10.41
N SER A 36 -13.90 5.65 11.45
CA SER A 36 -13.93 7.11 11.46
C SER A 36 -13.11 7.71 10.30
N ALA A 37 -13.57 8.86 9.78
CA ALA A 37 -12.89 9.55 8.69
C ALA A 37 -11.42 9.86 9.02
N THR A 38 -11.14 10.23 10.27
CA THR A 38 -9.78 10.53 10.75
C THR A 38 -8.86 9.31 10.67
N ALA A 39 -9.36 8.13 11.05
CA ALA A 39 -8.57 6.89 10.96
C ALA A 39 -8.25 6.55 9.49
N VAL A 40 -9.24 6.67 8.60
CA VAL A 40 -9.05 6.44 7.17
C VAL A 40 -8.02 7.40 6.57
N ILE A 41 -8.14 8.71 6.88
CA ILE A 41 -7.17 9.73 6.42
C ILE A 41 -5.76 9.38 6.92
N SER A 42 -5.61 9.00 8.19
CA SER A 42 -4.30 8.65 8.75
C SER A 42 -3.65 7.47 8.02
N ILE A 43 -4.41 6.42 7.72
CA ILE A 43 -3.95 5.24 6.97
C ILE A 43 -3.51 5.64 5.55
N CYS A 44 -4.30 6.48 4.87
CA CYS A 44 -3.96 7.00 3.55
C CYS A 44 -2.66 7.82 3.56
N VAL A 45 -2.48 8.70 4.56
CA VAL A 45 -1.26 9.50 4.72
C VAL A 45 -0.05 8.60 4.98
N THR A 46 -0.18 7.61 5.87
CA THR A 46 0.90 6.65 6.14
C THR A 46 1.27 5.84 4.90
N ALA A 47 0.29 5.39 4.12
CA ALA A 47 0.52 4.71 2.84
C ALA A 47 1.30 5.59 1.85
N ALA A 48 0.92 6.86 1.70
CA ALA A 48 1.62 7.81 0.83
C ALA A 48 3.08 8.00 1.26
N VAL A 49 3.35 8.14 2.56
CA VAL A 49 4.72 8.25 3.09
C VAL A 49 5.54 7.00 2.80
N MET A 50 4.98 5.80 2.95
CA MET A 50 5.68 4.55 2.61
C MET A 50 6.02 4.47 1.11
N VAL A 51 5.10 4.88 0.23
CA VAL A 51 5.35 4.92 -1.22
C VAL A 51 6.47 5.92 -1.56
N ILE A 52 6.42 7.13 -0.98
CA ILE A 52 7.43 8.17 -1.22
C ILE A 52 8.80 7.71 -0.71
N ALA A 53 8.87 7.12 0.48
CA ALA A 53 10.10 6.56 1.02
C ALA A 53 10.66 5.42 0.14
N GLY A 54 9.79 4.52 -0.34
CA GLY A 54 10.16 3.43 -1.24
C GLY A 54 10.69 3.93 -2.58
N ALA A 55 10.04 4.93 -3.17
CA ALA A 55 10.46 5.59 -4.40
C ALA A 55 11.79 6.32 -4.23
N PHE A 56 12.00 6.98 -3.10
CA PHE A 56 13.26 7.66 -2.80
C PHE A 56 14.42 6.68 -2.63
N VAL A 57 14.20 5.57 -1.93
CA VAL A 57 15.20 4.49 -1.77
C VAL A 57 15.52 3.82 -3.12
N TYR A 58 14.51 3.61 -3.97
CA TYR A 58 14.68 3.09 -5.33
C TYR A 58 15.49 4.05 -6.21
N HIS A 59 15.22 5.36 -6.14
CA HIS A 59 15.90 6.37 -6.95
C HIS A 59 17.34 6.67 -6.50
N ARG A 60 17.62 6.70 -5.18
CA ARG A 60 18.98 6.95 -4.66
C ARG A 60 19.88 5.71 -4.65
N GLY A 61 19.32 4.50 -4.73
CA GLY A 61 20.08 3.26 -4.70
C GLY A 61 20.71 2.91 -6.05
N GLY A 62 21.95 3.35 -6.30
CA GLY A 62 22.79 2.79 -7.38
C GLY A 62 23.09 1.28 -7.23
N ASN A 63 22.74 0.70 -6.06
CA ASN A 63 22.96 -0.69 -5.71
C ASN A 63 21.67 -1.54 -5.93
N PRO A 64 21.70 -2.63 -6.71
CA PRO A 64 20.53 -3.48 -7.01
C PRO A 64 19.80 -4.03 -5.77
N ARG A 65 20.48 -4.20 -4.63
CA ARG A 65 19.88 -4.61 -3.35
C ARG A 65 18.90 -3.58 -2.77
N ASN A 66 19.19 -2.29 -2.93
CA ASN A 66 18.31 -1.22 -2.43
C ASN A 66 17.09 -1.02 -3.35
N GLY A 67 17.24 -1.31 -4.64
CA GLY A 67 16.12 -1.29 -5.58
C GLY A 67 15.03 -2.30 -5.23
N ALA A 68 15.41 -3.52 -4.83
CA ALA A 68 14.45 -4.54 -4.41
C ALA A 68 13.68 -4.13 -3.14
N PHE A 69 14.35 -3.48 -2.19
CA PHE A 69 13.73 -2.98 -0.97
C PHE A 69 12.75 -1.84 -1.26
N GLY A 70 13.14 -0.89 -2.12
CA GLY A 70 12.27 0.22 -2.54
C GLY A 70 11.00 -0.26 -3.26
N ILE A 71 11.13 -1.22 -4.18
CA ILE A 71 9.97 -1.82 -4.87
C ILE A 71 9.07 -2.59 -3.90
N GLY A 72 9.64 -3.35 -2.96
CA GLY A 72 8.88 -4.01 -1.91
C GLY A 72 8.07 -3.02 -1.05
N LEU A 73 8.65 -1.87 -0.70
CA LEU A 73 7.98 -0.84 0.10
C LEU A 73 6.86 -0.11 -0.65
N ILE A 74 6.96 0.01 -1.98
CA ILE A 74 5.89 0.54 -2.83
C ILE A 74 4.75 -0.48 -2.97
N LEU A 75 5.09 -1.76 -3.16
CA LEU A 75 4.11 -2.83 -3.32
C LEU A 75 3.34 -3.11 -2.02
N ALA A 76 3.99 -2.98 -0.86
CA ALA A 76 3.38 -3.21 0.46
C ALA A 76 2.02 -2.52 0.65
N PRO A 77 1.88 -1.18 0.52
CA PRO A 77 0.59 -0.52 0.62
C PRO A 77 -0.32 -0.90 -0.57
N LEU A 78 0.19 -1.03 -1.79
CA LEU A 78 -0.62 -1.35 -2.97
C LEU A 78 -1.33 -2.72 -2.89
N THR A 79 -0.72 -3.72 -2.24
CA THR A 79 -1.31 -5.06 -2.13
C THR A 79 -2.66 -5.10 -1.40
N GLY A 80 -2.88 -4.23 -0.43
CA GLY A 80 -4.17 -4.15 0.26
C GLY A 80 -5.12 -3.09 -0.30
N VAL A 81 -4.63 -2.14 -1.11
CA VAL A 81 -5.50 -1.22 -1.86
C VAL A 81 -6.38 -2.01 -2.84
N THR A 82 -5.87 -3.06 -3.48
CA THR A 82 -6.64 -3.90 -4.41
C THR A 82 -7.86 -4.58 -3.77
N PRO A 83 -7.75 -5.36 -2.67
CA PRO A 83 -8.91 -5.94 -2.00
C PRO A 83 -9.83 -4.87 -1.38
N VAL A 84 -9.28 -3.78 -0.85
CA VAL A 84 -10.10 -2.66 -0.35
C VAL A 84 -10.95 -2.06 -1.48
N LEU A 85 -10.37 -1.80 -2.65
CA LEU A 85 -11.10 -1.33 -3.83
C LEU A 85 -12.18 -2.33 -4.27
N ILE A 86 -11.87 -3.63 -4.30
CA ILE A 86 -12.84 -4.67 -4.68
C ILE A 86 -14.05 -4.70 -3.75
N VAL A 87 -13.84 -4.50 -2.44
CA VAL A 87 -14.91 -4.52 -1.44
C VAL A 87 -15.66 -3.18 -1.38
N TRP A 88 -14.96 -2.05 -1.50
CA TRP A 88 -15.55 -0.72 -1.37
C TRP A 88 -16.22 -0.21 -2.65
N LEU A 89 -15.69 -0.49 -3.85
CA LEU A 89 -16.28 0.03 -5.10
C LEU A 89 -17.76 -0.33 -5.24
N PRO A 90 -18.19 -1.59 -5.03
CA PRO A 90 -19.60 -1.96 -5.18
C PRO A 90 -20.50 -1.21 -4.18
N GLY A 91 -20.07 -1.05 -2.94
CA GLY A 91 -20.81 -0.30 -1.91
C GLY A 91 -20.90 1.20 -2.22
N LEU A 92 -19.82 1.78 -2.74
CA LEU A 92 -19.80 3.19 -3.15
C LEU A 92 -20.69 3.44 -4.38
N LEU A 93 -20.64 2.53 -5.35
CA LEU A 93 -21.47 2.56 -6.57
C LEU A 93 -22.95 2.45 -6.21
N THR A 94 -23.34 1.51 -5.34
CA THR A 94 -24.73 1.32 -4.92
C THR A 94 -25.28 2.53 -4.17
N HIS A 95 -24.50 3.15 -3.27
CA HIS A 95 -24.89 4.39 -2.61
C HIS A 95 -25.01 5.57 -3.60
N ALA A 96 -24.08 5.70 -4.54
CA ALA A 96 -24.11 6.78 -5.53
C ALA A 96 -25.27 6.66 -6.53
N THR A 97 -25.64 5.44 -6.92
CA THR A 97 -26.81 5.19 -7.78
C THR A 97 -28.12 5.32 -7.01
N SER A 98 -28.15 4.90 -5.73
CA SER A 98 -29.31 5.09 -4.84
C SER A 98 -29.63 6.56 -4.56
N TRP A 99 -28.64 7.44 -4.64
CA TRP A 99 -28.84 8.89 -4.46
C TRP A 99 -29.36 9.59 -5.73
N ARG A 100 -29.38 8.89 -6.87
CA ARG A 100 -29.84 9.41 -8.17
C ARG A 100 -31.21 8.87 -8.61
N GLY A 101 -31.78 7.90 -7.90
CA GLY A 101 -33.14 7.37 -8.13
C GLY A 101 -34.10 7.86 -7.06
#